data_AF-A0A3K0PGM4-F1
#
_entry.id   AF-A0A3K0PGM4-F1
#
_cell.length_a   1.000
_cell.length_b   1.000
_cell.length_c   1.000
_cell.angle_alpha   90.00
_cell.angle_beta   90.00
_cell.angle_gamma   90.00
#
_symmetry.space_group_name_H-M   'P 1'
#
loop_
_entity.id
_entity.type
_entity.pdbx_description
1 polymer ?
#
loop_
_entity_poly.entity_id
_entity_poly.type
_entity_poly.pdbx_seq_one_letter_code
_entity_poly.pdbx_strand_id
1 'polypeptide(L)'
;MTFTSDLFLASRWQEAASSTTHGYHSLKCNFQELAEAYHREASELLSNMMNFFASLCSMALTPESPNEPYRPFITSSNSRSMIPDDLTGEDLIFIESILGHIDFPLLKARLADLLWLRKRPRSVEHARIVISSYLALPITSEEWTKGGQLCWERAIALSFQVKDFTTIDIIKQRLTEALTLSYEDFPLMRYRIGESINRTNLFGNDTGTIAQALFEVEDGITVPETISLAFH
;
A
#
# COMPACT_ATOMS: atom_id res chain seq x y z
N MET A 1 -9.56 -9.75 24.34
CA MET A 1 -10.75 -8.89 24.10
C MET A 1 -11.14 -9.16 22.67
N THR A 2 -12.32 -9.72 22.42
CA THR A 2 -12.66 -10.26 21.09
C THR A 2 -13.49 -9.24 20.33
N PHE A 3 -12.91 -8.67 19.28
CA PHE A 3 -13.65 -7.81 18.34
C PHE A 3 -14.60 -8.67 17.49
N THR A 4 -15.75 -8.12 17.11
CA THR A 4 -16.77 -8.81 16.30
C THR A 4 -17.06 -8.02 15.03
N SER A 5 -17.51 -8.72 13.98
CA SER A 5 -17.93 -8.06 12.74
C SER A 5 -19.06 -7.06 12.98
N ASP A 6 -20.06 -7.41 13.80
CA ASP A 6 -21.16 -6.50 14.17
C ASP A 6 -20.67 -5.21 14.82
N LEU A 7 -19.67 -5.30 15.72
CA LEU A 7 -19.07 -4.13 16.34
C LEU A 7 -18.35 -3.26 15.31
N PHE A 8 -17.60 -3.88 14.39
CA PHE A 8 -16.93 -3.17 13.31
C PHE A 8 -17.94 -2.45 12.41
N LEU A 9 -19.01 -3.14 12.00
CA LEU A 9 -20.05 -2.59 11.13
C LEU A 9 -20.86 -1.47 11.79
N ALA A 10 -21.00 -1.50 13.12
CA ALA A 10 -21.63 -0.42 13.89
C ALA A 10 -20.69 0.78 14.15
N SER A 11 -19.40 0.68 13.81
CA SER A 11 -18.43 1.75 14.02
C SER A 11 -18.40 2.78 12.87
N ARG A 12 -17.74 3.91 13.09
CA ARG A 12 -17.52 4.98 12.08
C ARG A 12 -16.29 4.73 11.19
N TRP A 13 -15.93 3.47 10.94
CA TRP A 13 -14.69 3.15 10.22
C TRP A 13 -14.66 3.74 8.80
N GLN A 14 -15.81 3.84 8.12
CA GLN A 14 -15.90 4.42 6.79
C GLN A 14 -15.53 5.91 6.80
N GLU A 15 -15.92 6.66 7.83
CA GLU A 15 -15.59 8.08 7.97
C GLU A 15 -14.07 8.27 8.14
N ALA A 16 -13.45 7.45 9.00
CA ALA A 16 -12.00 7.44 9.19
C ALA A 16 -11.26 7.06 7.89
N ALA A 17 -11.74 6.03 7.18
CA ALA A 17 -11.13 5.57 5.93
C ALA A 17 -11.27 6.59 4.79
N SER A 18 -12.46 7.15 4.58
CA SER A 18 -12.75 8.08 3.48
C SER A 18 -12.07 9.44 3.64
N SER A 19 -11.68 9.81 4.87
CA SER A 19 -10.94 11.04 5.15
C SER A 19 -9.42 10.90 4.94
N THR A 20 -8.97 9.80 4.34
CA THR A 20 -7.55 9.53 4.06
C THR A 20 -7.03 10.47 2.98
N THR A 21 -5.94 11.18 3.26
CA THR A 21 -5.33 12.16 2.35
C THR A 21 -3.91 11.80 1.90
N HIS A 22 -3.18 11.00 2.67
CA HIS A 22 -1.77 10.65 2.50
C HIS A 22 -1.53 9.17 2.82
N GLY A 23 -2.07 8.30 1.96
CA GLY A 23 -1.84 6.85 1.99
C GLY A 23 -2.07 6.23 3.38
N TYR A 24 -1.21 5.27 3.74
CA TYR A 24 -1.31 4.58 5.03
C TYR A 24 -1.02 5.48 6.24
N HIS A 25 -0.24 6.56 6.08
CA HIS A 25 0.06 7.46 7.19
C HIS A 25 -1.20 8.17 7.69
N SER A 26 -1.95 8.83 6.80
CA SER A 26 -3.19 9.48 7.21
C SER A 26 -4.25 8.47 7.62
N LEU A 27 -4.34 7.31 6.95
CA LEU A 27 -5.30 6.27 7.35
C LEU A 27 -5.06 5.82 8.80
N LYS A 28 -3.80 5.63 9.18
CA LYS A 28 -3.39 5.34 10.55
C LYS A 28 -3.79 6.48 11.50
N CYS A 29 -3.53 7.73 11.16
CA CYS A 29 -3.89 8.88 12.01
C CYS A 29 -5.40 9.00 12.19
N ASN A 30 -6.19 8.85 11.13
CA ASN A 30 -7.65 8.92 11.18
C ASN A 30 -8.24 7.85 12.11
N PHE A 31 -7.69 6.62 12.09
CA PHE A 31 -8.11 5.59 13.04
C PHE A 31 -7.71 5.92 14.49
N GLN A 32 -6.56 6.55 14.72
CA GLN A 32 -6.18 7.01 16.06
C GLN A 32 -7.12 8.10 16.58
N GLU A 33 -7.44 9.08 15.74
CA GLU A 33 -8.39 10.14 16.08
C GLU A 33 -9.78 9.58 16.39
N LEU A 34 -10.24 8.59 15.62
CA LEU A 34 -11.50 7.90 15.89
C LEU A 34 -11.44 7.07 17.18
N ALA A 35 -10.29 6.47 17.49
CA ALA A 35 -10.08 5.78 18.76
C ALA A 35 -10.20 6.75 19.96
N GLU A 36 -9.61 7.93 19.86
CA GLU A 36 -9.70 8.97 20.87
C GLU A 36 -11.13 9.51 21.02
N ALA A 37 -11.86 9.67 19.91
CA ALA A 37 -13.27 10.05 19.94
C ALA A 37 -14.12 9.02 20.71
N TYR A 38 -13.96 7.73 20.41
CA TYR A 38 -14.67 6.68 21.15
C TYR A 38 -14.28 6.60 22.63
N HIS A 39 -13.02 6.87 22.97
CA HIS A 39 -12.60 6.95 24.37
C HIS A 39 -13.29 8.11 25.10
N ARG A 40 -13.38 9.30 24.47
CA ARG A 40 -14.13 10.44 25.01
C ARG A 40 -15.62 10.15 25.18
N GLU A 41 -16.18 9.29 24.32
CA GLU A 41 -17.57 8.80 24.37
C GLU A 41 -17.74 7.59 25.32
N ALA A 42 -16.73 7.26 26.15
CA ALA A 42 -16.72 6.12 27.08
C ALA A 42 -16.96 4.74 26.41
N SER A 43 -16.66 4.61 25.12
CA SER A 43 -16.80 3.40 24.33
C SER A 43 -15.44 2.67 24.19
N GLU A 44 -14.93 2.14 25.29
CA GLU A 44 -13.59 1.53 25.37
C GLU A 44 -13.33 0.42 24.34
N LEU A 45 -14.32 -0.43 24.09
CA LEU A 45 -14.19 -1.53 23.13
C LEU A 45 -13.99 -1.01 21.70
N LEU A 46 -14.73 0.03 21.31
CA LEU A 46 -14.56 0.68 20.00
C LEU A 46 -13.25 1.45 19.92
N SER A 47 -12.85 2.13 21.00
CA SER A 47 -11.55 2.80 21.07
C SER A 47 -10.39 1.81 20.85
N ASN A 48 -10.40 0.69 21.57
CA ASN A 48 -9.38 -0.36 21.42
C ASN A 48 -9.37 -0.96 20.01
N MET A 49 -10.55 -1.18 19.42
CA MET A 49 -10.66 -1.68 18.05
C MET A 49 -10.06 -0.70 17.03
N MET A 50 -10.32 0.61 17.18
CA MET A 50 -9.75 1.61 16.28
C MET A 50 -8.23 1.76 16.46
N ASN A 51 -7.72 1.66 17.68
CA ASN A 51 -6.27 1.59 17.94
C ASN A 51 -5.62 0.34 17.33
N PHE A 52 -6.33 -0.79 17.29
CA PHE A 52 -5.89 -1.97 16.57
C PHE A 52 -5.79 -1.70 15.06
N PHE A 53 -6.81 -1.10 14.42
CA PHE A 53 -6.73 -0.71 13.00
C PHE A 53 -5.62 0.32 12.70
N ALA A 54 -5.42 1.29 13.58
CA ALA A 54 -4.30 2.22 13.48
C ALA A 54 -2.96 1.49 13.51
N SER A 55 -2.81 0.49 14.39
CA SER A 55 -1.62 -0.34 14.48
C SER A 55 -1.41 -1.16 13.20
N LEU A 56 -2.47 -1.75 12.62
CA LEU A 56 -2.40 -2.51 11.35
C LEU A 56 -1.93 -1.61 10.20
N CYS A 57 -2.43 -0.39 10.15
CA CYS A 57 -2.09 0.60 9.11
C CYS A 57 -0.72 1.25 9.35
N SER A 58 -0.14 1.12 10.54
CA SER A 58 1.14 1.76 10.89
C SER A 58 2.36 1.08 10.25
N MET A 59 2.30 -0.22 9.95
CA MET A 59 3.50 -0.96 9.51
C MET A 59 4.03 -0.44 8.18
N ALA A 60 5.34 -0.19 8.11
CA ALA A 60 6.01 0.30 6.91
C ALA A 60 6.08 -0.81 5.85
N LEU A 61 5.53 -0.54 4.66
CA LEU A 61 5.55 -1.47 3.53
C LEU A 61 6.91 -1.41 2.83
N THR A 62 7.55 -2.57 2.68
CA THR A 62 8.83 -2.79 1.97
C THR A 62 8.66 -3.89 0.93
N PRO A 63 8.14 -3.58 -0.27
CA PRO A 63 7.79 -4.58 -1.29
C PRO A 63 8.96 -5.44 -1.77
N GLU A 64 10.19 -4.91 -1.67
CA GLU A 64 11.46 -5.58 -1.99
C GLU A 64 11.73 -6.86 -1.18
N SER A 65 10.99 -7.08 -0.09
CA SER A 65 11.06 -8.30 0.72
C SER A 65 9.74 -9.09 0.59
N PRO A 66 9.51 -9.88 -0.48
CA PRO A 66 8.17 -10.37 -0.81
C PRO A 66 7.53 -11.28 0.25
N ASN A 67 8.35 -11.95 1.07
CA ASN A 67 7.89 -12.82 2.16
C ASN A 67 7.77 -12.10 3.51
N GLU A 68 8.42 -10.94 3.66
CA GLU A 68 8.43 -10.11 4.87
C GLU A 68 8.24 -8.62 4.47
N PRO A 69 7.10 -8.27 3.88
CA PRO A 69 6.92 -6.95 3.27
C PRO A 69 6.61 -5.86 4.29
N TYR A 70 6.57 -6.16 5.60
CA TYR A 70 6.17 -5.19 6.62
C TYR A 70 7.21 -5.11 7.73
N ARG A 71 7.67 -3.89 7.97
CA ARG A 71 8.61 -3.53 9.04
C ARG A 71 7.93 -2.68 10.10
N PRO A 72 8.44 -2.68 11.34
CA PRO A 72 7.95 -1.73 12.33
C PRO A 72 8.23 -0.31 11.85
N PHE A 73 7.25 0.58 12.07
CA PHE A 73 7.38 2.01 11.80
C PHE A 73 8.29 2.72 12.80
N ILE A 74 8.21 2.33 14.09
CA ILE A 74 9.04 2.87 15.15
C ILE A 74 9.70 1.72 15.91
N THR A 75 10.99 1.87 16.20
CA THR A 75 11.77 0.98 17.07
C THR A 75 12.44 1.80 18.16
N SER A 76 12.36 1.34 19.40
CA SER A 76 13.10 1.87 20.55
C SER A 76 14.01 0.78 21.13
N SER A 77 14.79 1.09 22.17
CA SER A 77 15.69 0.12 22.81
C SER A 77 14.96 -1.10 23.37
N ASN A 78 13.70 -0.96 23.80
CA ASN A 78 12.95 -2.01 24.49
C ASN A 78 11.61 -2.36 23.82
N SER A 79 11.24 -1.69 22.73
CA SER A 79 9.94 -1.90 22.09
C SER A 79 9.98 -1.57 20.60
N ARG A 80 8.95 -2.02 19.88
CA ARG A 80 8.69 -1.61 18.51
C ARG A 80 7.20 -1.46 18.27
N SER A 81 6.84 -0.74 17.23
CA SER A 81 5.48 -0.79 16.68
C SER A 81 5.17 -2.19 16.13
N MET A 82 3.88 -2.43 15.86
CA MET A 82 3.37 -3.71 15.39
C MET A 82 4.04 -4.19 14.09
N ILE A 83 4.15 -5.52 13.94
CA ILE A 83 4.49 -6.23 12.70
C ILE A 83 3.50 -7.41 12.53
N PRO A 84 3.47 -8.09 11.37
CA PRO A 84 2.55 -9.19 11.13
C PRO A 84 2.64 -10.34 12.14
N ASP A 85 3.82 -10.59 12.70
CA ASP A 85 4.06 -11.67 13.67
C ASP A 85 3.39 -11.46 15.03
N ASP A 86 2.96 -10.23 15.34
CA ASP A 86 2.23 -9.93 16.58
C ASP A 86 0.77 -10.38 16.52
N LEU A 87 0.25 -10.68 15.33
CA LEU A 87 -1.16 -11.06 15.14
C LEU A 87 -1.42 -12.46 15.67
N THR A 88 -2.45 -12.55 16.50
CA THR A 88 -2.95 -13.83 17.04
C THR A 88 -3.90 -14.51 16.05
N GLY A 89 -4.23 -15.78 16.31
CA GLY A 89 -5.25 -16.49 15.52
C GLY A 89 -6.64 -15.83 15.61
N GLU A 90 -6.99 -15.26 16.77
CA GLU A 90 -8.25 -14.54 16.96
C GLU A 90 -8.29 -13.26 16.11
N ASP A 91 -7.18 -12.52 16.05
CA ASP A 91 -7.06 -11.33 15.21
C ASP A 91 -7.28 -11.66 13.74
N LEU A 92 -6.68 -12.75 13.25
CA LEU A 92 -6.83 -13.19 11.86
C LEU A 92 -8.25 -13.67 11.53
N ILE A 93 -8.94 -14.30 12.49
CA ILE A 93 -10.35 -14.68 12.33
C ILE A 93 -11.22 -13.42 12.24
N PHE A 94 -11.00 -12.45 13.13
CA PHE A 94 -11.71 -11.18 13.11
C PHE A 94 -11.48 -10.42 11.80
N ILE A 95 -10.22 -10.23 11.38
CA ILE A 95 -9.87 -9.55 10.13
C ILE A 95 -10.54 -10.20 8.91
N GLU A 96 -10.55 -11.53 8.83
CA GLU A 96 -11.23 -12.21 7.72
C GLU A 96 -12.75 -11.99 7.75
N SER A 97 -13.36 -12.03 8.94
CA SER A 97 -14.83 -11.87 9.08
C SER A 97 -15.35 -10.52 8.58
N ILE A 98 -14.51 -9.49 8.56
CA ILE A 98 -14.87 -8.14 8.12
C ILE A 98 -14.42 -7.82 6.68
N LEU A 99 -13.52 -8.61 6.09
CA LEU A 99 -12.86 -8.28 4.82
C LEU A 99 -13.84 -8.05 3.66
N GLY A 100 -14.94 -8.80 3.66
CA GLY A 100 -16.01 -8.67 2.66
C GLY A 100 -16.81 -7.37 2.75
N HIS A 101 -16.75 -6.68 3.88
CA HIS A 101 -17.51 -5.45 4.15
C HIS A 101 -16.72 -4.16 3.88
N ILE A 102 -15.43 -4.28 3.53
CA ILE A 102 -14.56 -3.13 3.31
C ILE A 102 -14.50 -2.79 1.83
N ASP A 103 -14.84 -1.55 1.50
CA ASP A 103 -14.80 -0.96 0.17
C ASP A 103 -13.60 -0.01 -0.04
N PHE A 104 -13.00 0.49 1.05
CA PHE A 104 -11.82 1.36 0.96
C PHE A 104 -10.55 0.59 0.56
N PRO A 105 -9.94 0.85 -0.61
CA PRO A 105 -8.91 -0.02 -1.19
C PRO A 105 -7.67 -0.22 -0.30
N LEU A 106 -7.12 0.84 0.31
CA LEU A 106 -5.92 0.72 1.13
C LEU A 106 -6.13 -0.13 2.38
N LEU A 107 -7.28 0.05 3.05
CA LEU A 107 -7.62 -0.76 4.23
C LEU A 107 -7.83 -2.21 3.81
N LYS A 108 -8.61 -2.45 2.75
CA LYS A 108 -8.89 -3.80 2.24
C LYS A 108 -7.60 -4.53 1.88
N ALA A 109 -6.70 -3.87 1.15
CA ALA A 109 -5.41 -4.42 0.77
C ALA A 109 -4.55 -4.76 1.99
N ARG A 110 -4.46 -3.87 2.99
CA ARG A 110 -3.66 -4.12 4.20
C ARG A 110 -4.13 -5.36 4.94
N LEU A 111 -5.44 -5.47 5.14
CA LEU A 111 -6.03 -6.60 5.85
C LEU A 111 -5.86 -7.90 5.07
N ALA A 112 -6.11 -7.88 3.77
CA ALA A 112 -5.91 -9.05 2.91
C ALA A 112 -4.44 -9.50 2.86
N ASP A 113 -3.47 -8.57 2.85
CA ASP A 113 -2.05 -8.94 2.81
C ASP A 113 -1.61 -9.57 4.14
N LEU A 114 -2.09 -9.05 5.28
CA LEU A 114 -1.85 -9.67 6.58
C LEU A 114 -2.42 -11.09 6.66
N LEU A 115 -3.62 -11.33 6.13
CA LEU A 115 -4.18 -12.67 6.01
C LEU A 115 -3.35 -13.56 5.08
N TRP A 116 -2.91 -13.05 3.93
CA TRP A 116 -2.03 -13.77 3.00
C TRP A 116 -0.71 -14.21 3.65
N LEU A 117 -0.13 -13.35 4.48
CA LEU A 117 1.14 -13.60 5.16
C LEU A 117 0.99 -14.58 6.33
N ARG A 118 -0.02 -14.38 7.18
CA ARG A 118 -0.10 -15.01 8.51
C ARG A 118 -1.14 -16.12 8.61
N LYS A 119 -2.25 -16.04 7.88
CA LYS A 119 -3.31 -17.05 7.99
C LYS A 119 -2.92 -18.36 7.33
N ARG A 120 -3.27 -19.47 8.00
CA ARG A 120 -3.06 -20.84 7.51
C ARG A 120 -4.38 -21.62 7.57
N PRO A 121 -4.69 -22.47 6.56
CA PRO A 121 -3.96 -22.63 5.30
C PRO A 121 -3.98 -21.34 4.45
N ARG A 122 -2.99 -21.18 3.57
CA ARG A 122 -2.85 -19.97 2.75
C ARG A 122 -3.95 -19.95 1.69
N SER A 123 -4.65 -18.82 1.55
CA SER A 123 -5.66 -18.62 0.51
C SER A 123 -5.12 -17.67 -0.56
N VAL A 124 -5.06 -18.14 -1.81
CA VAL A 124 -4.66 -17.31 -2.98
C VAL A 124 -5.63 -16.15 -3.18
N GLU A 125 -6.87 -16.27 -2.72
CA GLU A 125 -7.85 -15.20 -2.81
C GLU A 125 -7.44 -13.96 -2.02
N HIS A 126 -6.78 -14.12 -0.87
CA HIS A 126 -6.24 -12.98 -0.13
C HIS A 126 -5.22 -12.20 -0.97
N ALA A 127 -4.31 -12.88 -1.68
CA ALA A 127 -3.37 -12.20 -2.58
C ALA A 127 -4.08 -11.46 -3.72
N ARG A 128 -5.13 -12.05 -4.31
CA ARG A 128 -5.92 -11.41 -5.37
C ARG A 128 -6.65 -10.16 -4.88
N ILE A 129 -7.17 -10.17 -3.65
CA ILE A 129 -7.78 -8.99 -3.04
C ILE A 129 -6.74 -7.87 -2.88
N VAL A 130 -5.51 -8.18 -2.45
CA VAL A 130 -4.44 -7.17 -2.36
C VAL A 130 -4.11 -6.60 -3.74
N ILE A 131 -3.88 -7.48 -4.72
CA ILE A 131 -3.53 -7.08 -6.09
C ILE A 131 -4.62 -6.17 -6.66
N SER A 132 -5.88 -6.60 -6.67
CA SER A 132 -6.98 -5.80 -7.20
C SER A 132 -7.17 -4.47 -6.45
N SER A 133 -7.04 -4.46 -5.13
CA SER A 133 -7.19 -3.25 -4.31
C SER A 133 -6.07 -2.23 -4.58
N TYR A 134 -4.81 -2.68 -4.71
CA TYR A 134 -3.70 -1.79 -5.04
C TYR A 134 -3.73 -1.32 -6.50
N LEU A 135 -4.12 -2.17 -7.44
CA LEU A 135 -4.27 -1.77 -8.84
C LEU A 135 -5.45 -0.82 -9.08
N ALA A 136 -6.40 -0.72 -8.15
CA ALA A 136 -7.46 0.28 -8.19
C ALA A 136 -6.94 1.71 -7.90
N LEU A 137 -5.74 1.86 -7.33
CA LEU A 137 -5.15 3.18 -7.10
C LEU A 137 -4.72 3.81 -8.44
N PRO A 138 -4.99 5.11 -8.65
CA PRO A 138 -4.58 5.80 -9.87
C PRO A 138 -3.05 5.97 -9.95
N ILE A 139 -2.51 5.99 -11.17
CA ILE A 139 -1.09 6.30 -11.41
C ILE A 139 -1.00 7.81 -11.71
N THR A 140 -1.05 8.63 -10.66
CA THR A 140 -0.87 10.08 -10.72
C THR A 140 0.30 10.49 -9.83
N SER A 141 0.94 11.63 -10.12
CA SER A 141 2.02 12.18 -9.29
C SER A 141 1.63 12.27 -7.81
N GLU A 142 0.42 12.73 -7.55
CA GLU A 142 -0.14 12.86 -6.21
C GLU A 142 -0.25 11.51 -5.49
N GLU A 143 -0.89 10.51 -6.10
CA GLU A 143 -1.06 9.21 -5.45
C GLU A 143 0.27 8.46 -5.31
N TRP A 144 1.14 8.58 -6.31
CA TRP A 144 2.45 7.93 -6.31
C TRP A 144 3.32 8.38 -5.14
N THR A 145 3.36 9.68 -4.88
CA THR A 145 4.14 10.28 -3.79
C THR A 145 3.56 10.02 -2.41
N LYS A 146 2.26 9.71 -2.30
CA LYS A 146 1.56 9.33 -1.06
C LYS A 146 1.74 7.86 -0.67
N GLY A 147 2.60 7.12 -1.37
CA GLY A 147 2.87 5.70 -1.13
C GLY A 147 2.17 4.76 -2.11
N GLY A 148 1.48 5.29 -3.13
CA GLY A 148 0.92 4.50 -4.23
C GLY A 148 1.99 3.67 -4.93
N GLN A 149 3.21 4.21 -5.11
CA GLN A 149 4.35 3.47 -5.65
C GLN A 149 4.56 2.11 -4.95
N LEU A 150 4.65 2.12 -3.62
CA LEU A 150 4.89 0.90 -2.82
C LEU A 150 3.73 -0.09 -2.94
N CYS A 151 2.50 0.42 -3.05
CA CYS A 151 1.31 -0.40 -3.25
C CYS A 151 1.37 -1.13 -4.60
N TRP A 152 1.74 -0.42 -5.67
CA TRP A 152 1.94 -0.98 -7.01
C TRP A 152 3.06 -2.02 -7.05
N GLU A 153 4.21 -1.73 -6.45
CA GLU A 153 5.32 -2.68 -6.34
C GLU A 153 4.92 -3.94 -5.57
N ARG A 154 4.12 -3.81 -4.50
CA ARG A 154 3.60 -4.96 -3.76
C ARG A 154 2.64 -5.79 -4.61
N ALA A 155 1.78 -5.16 -5.41
CA ALA A 155 0.89 -5.86 -6.34
C ALA A 155 1.68 -6.65 -7.40
N ILE A 156 2.77 -6.09 -7.93
CA ILE A 156 3.68 -6.79 -8.86
C ILE A 156 4.30 -8.01 -8.18
N ALA A 157 4.89 -7.83 -6.99
CA ALA A 157 5.52 -8.92 -6.24
C ALA A 157 4.53 -10.07 -5.97
N LEU A 158 3.29 -9.74 -5.57
CA LEU A 158 2.24 -10.73 -5.35
C LEU A 158 1.83 -11.44 -6.63
N SER A 159 1.68 -10.70 -7.74
CA SER A 159 1.31 -11.29 -9.04
C SER A 159 2.32 -12.34 -9.49
N PHE A 160 3.63 -12.07 -9.29
CA PHE A 160 4.67 -13.08 -9.51
C PHE A 160 4.56 -14.26 -8.54
N GLN A 161 4.34 -14.02 -7.24
CA GLN A 161 4.21 -15.09 -6.24
C GLN A 161 3.07 -16.06 -6.55
N VAL A 162 1.93 -15.54 -7.03
CA VAL A 162 0.76 -16.36 -7.39
C VAL A 162 0.74 -16.80 -8.86
N LYS A 163 1.76 -16.42 -9.64
CA LYS A 163 1.89 -16.72 -11.07
C LYS A 163 0.70 -16.23 -11.90
N ASP A 164 0.19 -15.05 -11.57
CA ASP A 164 -0.89 -14.39 -12.31
C ASP A 164 -0.29 -13.55 -13.47
N PHE A 165 0.06 -14.25 -14.55
CA PHE A 165 0.68 -13.64 -15.73
C PHE A 165 -0.25 -12.68 -16.47
N THR A 166 -1.57 -12.92 -16.43
CA THR A 166 -2.56 -12.02 -17.02
C THR A 166 -2.53 -10.67 -16.32
N THR A 167 -2.52 -10.66 -14.98
CA THR A 167 -2.39 -9.40 -14.24
C THR A 167 -1.04 -8.73 -14.46
N ILE A 168 0.05 -9.49 -14.58
CA ILE A 168 1.37 -8.94 -14.92
C ILE A 168 1.34 -8.17 -16.25
N ASP A 169 0.72 -8.73 -17.29
CA ASP A 169 0.63 -8.05 -18.59
C ASP A 169 -0.22 -6.78 -18.53
N ILE A 170 -1.31 -6.78 -17.75
CA ILE A 170 -2.11 -5.57 -17.49
C ILE A 170 -1.27 -4.50 -16.77
N ILE A 171 -0.47 -4.90 -15.77
CA ILE A 171 0.41 -3.96 -15.05
C ILE A 171 1.45 -3.37 -16.00
N LYS A 172 2.08 -4.20 -16.84
CA LYS A 172 3.05 -3.74 -17.86
C LYS A 172 2.42 -2.69 -18.76
N GLN A 173 1.24 -2.98 -19.32
CA GLN A 173 0.53 -2.03 -20.18
C GLN A 173 0.29 -0.70 -19.47
N ARG A 174 -0.29 -0.73 -18.26
CA ARG A 174 -0.64 0.49 -17.51
C ARG A 174 0.59 1.33 -17.14
N LEU A 175 1.70 0.70 -16.74
CA LEU A 175 2.92 1.43 -16.41
C LEU A 175 3.61 1.98 -17.67
N THR A 176 3.58 1.27 -18.80
CA THR A 176 4.05 1.79 -20.10
C THR A 176 3.20 2.97 -20.55
N GLU A 177 1.87 2.89 -20.46
CA GLU A 177 0.97 4.02 -20.74
C GLU A 177 1.30 5.23 -19.85
N ALA A 178 1.50 5.00 -18.54
CA ALA A 178 1.86 6.06 -17.61
C ALA A 178 3.19 6.76 -17.96
N LEU A 179 4.19 6.02 -18.49
CA LEU A 179 5.45 6.63 -18.95
C LEU A 179 5.25 7.64 -20.09
N THR A 180 4.16 7.53 -20.87
CA THR A 180 3.87 8.46 -21.97
C THR A 180 3.18 9.76 -21.52
N LEU A 181 2.61 9.80 -20.31
CA LEU A 181 1.83 10.94 -19.81
C LEU A 181 2.72 12.09 -19.35
N SER A 182 2.28 13.34 -19.52
CA SER A 182 2.97 14.51 -18.96
C SER A 182 2.63 14.71 -17.49
N TYR A 183 3.62 15.07 -16.66
CA TYR A 183 3.48 15.28 -15.23
C TYR A 183 4.11 16.63 -14.83
N GLU A 184 3.44 17.73 -15.17
CA GLU A 184 3.92 19.09 -14.92
C GLU A 184 4.10 19.39 -13.42
N ASP A 185 3.27 18.78 -12.59
CA ASP A 185 3.30 18.89 -11.12
C ASP A 185 4.46 18.11 -10.49
N PHE A 186 4.98 17.10 -11.19
CA PHE A 186 6.11 16.30 -10.75
C PHE A 186 6.96 15.80 -11.92
N PRO A 187 7.91 16.62 -12.42
CA PRO A 187 8.70 16.29 -13.62
C PRO A 187 9.49 14.97 -13.53
N LEU A 188 9.81 14.49 -12.32
CA LEU A 188 10.53 13.23 -12.11
C LEU A 188 9.62 11.99 -12.12
N MET A 189 8.30 12.14 -12.30
CA MET A 189 7.33 11.06 -12.18
C MET A 189 7.65 9.88 -13.12
N ARG A 190 7.97 10.15 -14.39
CA ARG A 190 8.33 9.10 -15.37
C ARG A 190 9.57 8.32 -14.94
N TYR A 191 10.58 9.01 -14.42
CA TYR A 191 11.78 8.36 -13.86
C TYR A 191 11.42 7.48 -12.66
N ARG A 192 10.53 7.93 -11.76
CA ARG A 192 10.07 7.13 -10.60
C ARG A 192 9.29 5.88 -11.00
N ILE A 193 8.48 5.97 -12.05
CA ILE A 193 7.79 4.81 -12.64
C ILE A 193 8.84 3.83 -13.20
N GLY A 194 9.80 4.32 -14.00
CA GLY A 194 10.89 3.51 -14.56
C GLY A 194 11.73 2.82 -13.48
N GLU A 195 12.04 3.53 -12.39
CA GLU A 195 12.74 2.99 -11.22
C GLU A 195 11.95 1.82 -10.60
N SER A 196 10.64 1.96 -10.42
CA SER A 196 9.77 0.91 -9.85
C SER A 196 9.67 -0.31 -10.78
N ILE A 197 9.57 -0.07 -12.09
CA ILE A 197 9.61 -1.15 -13.10
C ILE A 197 10.90 -1.95 -12.99
N ASN A 198 12.04 -1.27 -12.87
CA ASN A 198 13.35 -1.90 -12.76
C ASN A 198 13.50 -2.67 -11.43
N ARG A 199 13.16 -2.05 -10.31
CA ARG A 199 13.25 -2.68 -8.97
C ARG A 199 12.43 -3.95 -8.86
N THR A 200 11.27 -3.99 -9.50
CA THR A 200 10.37 -5.16 -9.48
C THR A 200 10.71 -6.20 -10.54
N ASN A 201 11.70 -5.94 -11.41
CA ASN A 201 12.05 -6.79 -12.56
C ASN A 201 10.83 -7.14 -13.45
N LEU A 202 9.88 -6.21 -13.59
CA LEU A 202 8.57 -6.47 -14.20
C LEU A 202 8.68 -6.96 -15.65
N PHE A 203 9.67 -6.47 -16.40
CA PHE A 203 9.90 -6.82 -17.81
C PHE A 203 11.02 -7.84 -18.00
N GLY A 204 11.66 -8.31 -16.93
CA GLY A 204 12.80 -9.21 -17.03
C GLY A 204 13.91 -8.61 -17.90
N ASN A 205 14.28 -9.34 -18.96
CA ASN A 205 15.32 -8.92 -19.90
C ASN A 205 14.84 -7.96 -21.00
N ASP A 206 13.53 -7.69 -21.10
CA ASP A 206 12.95 -6.81 -22.12
C ASP A 206 12.93 -5.34 -21.64
N THR A 207 14.13 -4.80 -21.36
CA THR A 207 14.29 -3.42 -20.89
C THR A 207 14.39 -2.39 -22.02
N GLY A 208 14.57 -2.83 -23.27
CA GLY A 208 14.74 -1.95 -24.44
C GLY A 208 13.56 -1.03 -24.67
N THR A 209 12.33 -1.55 -24.53
CA THR A 209 11.10 -0.77 -24.68
C THR A 209 10.97 0.36 -23.65
N ILE A 210 11.41 0.10 -22.41
CA ILE A 210 11.36 1.10 -21.32
C ILE A 210 12.47 2.13 -21.48
N ALA A 211 13.68 1.69 -21.83
CA ALA A 211 14.81 2.57 -22.06
C ALA A 211 14.51 3.57 -23.19
N GLN A 212 13.88 3.10 -24.28
CA GLN A 212 13.45 3.96 -25.37
C GLN A 212 12.41 5.00 -24.91
N ALA A 213 11.38 4.56 -24.16
CA ALA A 213 10.35 5.45 -23.64
C ALA A 213 10.89 6.51 -22.67
N LEU A 214 11.92 6.19 -21.87
CA LEU A 214 12.57 7.16 -21.00
C LEU A 214 13.50 8.11 -21.77
N PHE A 215 14.20 7.62 -22.79
CA PHE A 215 15.12 8.41 -23.61
C PHE A 215 14.40 9.48 -24.44
N GLU A 216 13.30 9.11 -25.11
CA GLU A 216 12.49 10.05 -25.90
C GLU A 216 11.88 11.19 -25.06
N VAL A 217 11.76 10.98 -23.75
CA VAL A 217 11.29 11.97 -22.80
C VAL A 217 12.39 12.93 -22.36
N GLU A 218 13.62 12.45 -22.25
CA GLU A 218 14.79 13.24 -21.83
C GLU A 218 15.13 14.33 -22.87
N ASP A 219 14.94 14.03 -24.16
CA ASP A 219 15.08 15.00 -25.26
C ASP A 219 14.06 16.16 -25.21
N GLY A 220 13.02 16.06 -24.38
CA GLY A 220 12.01 17.10 -24.15
C GLY A 220 12.19 17.90 -22.85
N ILE A 221 13.14 17.53 -21.98
CA ILE A 221 13.38 18.20 -20.70
C ILE A 221 14.51 19.22 -20.89
N THR A 222 14.17 20.48 -21.13
CA THR A 222 15.15 21.57 -20.92
C THR A 222 15.46 21.67 -19.44
N VAL A 223 16.60 21.13 -19.01
CA VAL A 223 17.12 21.33 -17.66
C VAL A 223 17.39 22.83 -17.47
N PRO A 224 16.71 23.54 -16.56
CA PRO A 224 17.08 24.92 -16.24
C PRO A 224 18.49 24.92 -15.64
N GLU A 225 19.36 25.83 -16.09
CA GLU A 225 20.79 25.91 -15.72
C GLU A 225 21.09 26.03 -14.20
N THR A 226 20.09 26.10 -13.33
CA THR A 226 20.22 26.38 -11.91
C THR A 226 20.40 25.17 -10.98
N ILE A 227 20.47 23.92 -11.47
CA ILE A 227 20.74 22.74 -10.61
C ILE A 227 22.14 22.16 -10.85
N SER A 228 23.15 23.01 -10.98
CA SER A 228 24.57 22.61 -11.06
C SER A 228 25.33 22.78 -9.73
N LEU A 229 24.69 23.21 -8.63
CA LEU A 229 25.40 23.58 -7.39
C LEU A 229 24.81 23.02 -6.08
N ALA A 230 24.19 21.84 -6.10
CA ALA A 230 23.72 21.21 -4.84
C ALA A 230 24.01 19.71 -4.75
N PHE A 231 25.23 19.29 -5.10
CA PHE A 231 25.80 18.02 -4.64
C PHE A 231 27.29 18.19 -4.31
N HIS A 232 27.54 18.78 -3.14
CA HIS A 232 28.73 18.54 -2.32
C HIS A 232 28.27 18.26 -0.88
#